data_AF-A0A143Y3L5-F1
#
_entry.id   AF-A0A143Y3L5-F1
#
_cell.length_a   1.000
_cell.length_b   1.000
_cell.length_c   1.000
_cell.angle_alpha   90.00
_cell.angle_beta   90.00
_cell.angle_gamma   90.00
#
_symmetry.space_group_name_H-M   'P 1'
#
loop_
_entity.id
_entity.type
_entity.pdbx_description
1 polymer ?
#
loop_
_entity_poly.entity_id
_entity_poly.type
_entity_poly.pdbx_seq_one_letter_code
_entity_poly.pdbx_strand_id
1 'polypeptide(L)'
;MMKIHVVRAEELWQQAGAYYVRIQAMARQYHITLREEFDEHDTPKAKYIVLLDDEFPVATCRLYELSGETFPSVMLGRDVAVGFYEKLGYEICDGQIIHGDTFDCVRMEKML
;
A
#
# COMPACT_ATOMS: atom_id res chain seq x y z
N MET A 1 12.65 -16.88 -14.86
CA MET A 1 11.69 -17.30 -13.80
C MET A 1 11.56 -16.12 -12.86
N MET A 2 10.35 -15.66 -12.56
CA MET A 2 10.12 -14.50 -11.70
C MET A 2 10.59 -14.80 -10.27
N LYS A 3 11.39 -13.92 -9.67
CA LYS A 3 11.99 -14.13 -8.34
C LYS A 3 11.55 -13.00 -7.43
N ILE A 4 10.45 -13.25 -6.70
CA ILE A 4 9.84 -12.24 -5.86
C ILE A 4 10.54 -12.11 -4.51
N HIS A 5 10.97 -10.90 -4.18
CA HIS A 5 11.49 -10.51 -2.88
C HIS A 5 10.55 -9.50 -2.21
N VAL A 6 10.25 -9.71 -0.93
CA VAL A 6 9.41 -8.81 -0.13
C VAL A 6 10.30 -7.96 0.76
N VAL A 7 10.19 -6.63 0.64
CA VAL A 7 10.97 -5.68 1.45
C VAL A 7 10.01 -4.85 2.29
N ARG A 8 10.26 -4.78 3.61
CA ARG A 8 9.68 -3.72 4.46
C ARG A 8 10.58 -2.49 4.33
N ALA A 9 10.02 -1.39 3.87
CA ALA A 9 10.81 -0.18 3.65
C ALA A 9 11.21 0.48 4.98
N GLU A 10 12.50 0.52 5.23
CA GLU A 10 13.17 1.18 6.35
C GLU A 10 14.21 2.21 5.87
N GLU A 11 14.70 2.06 4.64
CA GLU A 11 15.69 2.95 4.03
C GLU A 11 15.10 3.75 2.86
N LEU A 12 15.74 4.90 2.55
CA LEU A 12 15.28 5.82 1.50
C LEU A 12 15.14 5.15 0.13
N TRP A 13 16.06 4.26 -0.24
CA TRP A 13 16.04 3.59 -1.55
C TRP A 13 14.84 2.64 -1.69
N GLN A 14 14.40 2.04 -0.58
CA GLN A 14 13.24 1.14 -0.55
C GLN A 14 11.96 1.96 -0.68
N GLN A 15 11.87 3.08 0.05
CA GLN A 15 10.76 4.03 -0.08
C GLN A 15 10.69 4.63 -1.49
N ALA A 16 11.83 4.93 -2.11
CA ALA A 16 11.89 5.35 -3.51
C ALA A 16 11.36 4.28 -4.47
N GLY A 17 11.62 3.00 -4.20
CA GLY A 17 11.01 1.87 -4.92
C GLY A 17 9.48 1.85 -4.83
N ALA A 18 8.92 2.11 -3.64
CA ALA A 18 7.47 2.27 -3.47
C ALA A 18 6.93 3.44 -4.30
N TYR A 19 7.60 4.59 -4.26
CA TYR A 19 7.18 5.78 -5.00
C TYR A 19 7.22 5.55 -6.51
N TYR A 20 8.25 4.87 -7.01
CA TYR A 20 8.35 4.50 -8.41
C TYR A 20 7.13 3.71 -8.88
N VAL A 21 6.76 2.64 -8.16
CA VAL A 21 5.61 1.79 -8.52
C VAL A 21 4.31 2.58 -8.49
N ARG A 22 4.09 3.38 -7.44
CA ARG A 22 2.91 4.24 -7.29
C ARG A 22 2.77 5.21 -8.47
N ILE A 23 3.82 5.95 -8.79
CA ILE A 23 3.84 6.89 -9.91
C ILE A 23 3.50 6.17 -11.22
N GLN A 24 4.14 5.02 -11.50
CA GLN A 24 3.89 4.29 -12.74
C GLN A 24 2.45 3.78 -12.84
N ALA A 25 1.91 3.19 -11.76
CA ALA A 25 0.55 2.68 -11.73
C ALA A 25 -0.48 3.80 -11.91
N MET A 26 -0.31 4.91 -11.17
CA MET A 26 -1.31 5.96 -11.06
C MET A 26 -1.29 6.91 -12.26
N ALA A 27 -0.10 7.24 -12.78
CA ALA A 27 0.01 8.05 -13.99
C ALA A 27 -0.43 7.31 -15.25
N ARG A 28 -0.05 6.03 -15.41
CA ARG A 28 -0.33 5.28 -16.65
C ARG A 28 -1.76 4.78 -16.75
N GLN A 29 -2.33 4.33 -15.63
CA GLN A 29 -3.65 3.71 -15.65
C GLN A 29 -4.78 4.70 -15.32
N TYR A 30 -4.52 5.69 -14.47
CA TYR A 30 -5.56 6.57 -13.92
C TYR A 30 -5.34 8.06 -14.21
N HIS A 31 -4.27 8.42 -14.94
CA HIS A 31 -3.93 9.80 -15.31
C HIS A 31 -3.77 10.77 -14.12
N ILE A 32 -3.48 10.23 -12.94
CA ILE A 32 -3.16 11.02 -11.73
C ILE A 32 -1.77 11.65 -11.92
N THR A 33 -1.66 12.96 -11.69
CA THR A 33 -0.37 13.65 -11.81
C THR A 33 0.59 13.28 -10.68
N LEU A 34 1.88 13.55 -10.87
CA LEU A 34 2.89 13.36 -9.83
C LEU A 34 2.52 14.07 -8.52
N ARG A 35 1.86 15.23 -8.59
CA ARG A 35 1.51 16.00 -7.38
C ARG A 35 0.32 15.42 -6.64
N GLU A 36 -0.65 14.89 -7.35
CA GLU A 36 -1.88 14.33 -6.77
C GLU A 36 -1.65 12.94 -6.18
N GLU A 37 -0.66 12.19 -6.66
CA GLU A 37 -0.36 10.86 -6.14
C GLU A 37 0.18 10.89 -4.70
N PHE A 38 0.77 11.99 -4.27
CA PHE A 38 1.39 12.12 -2.96
C PHE A 38 0.64 13.09 -2.05
N ASP A 39 0.46 12.69 -0.80
CA ASP A 39 -0.27 13.44 0.23
C ASP A 39 0.60 13.77 1.45
N GLU A 40 -0.02 14.37 2.47
CA GLU A 40 0.64 14.71 3.73
C GLU A 40 1.15 13.51 4.54
N HIS A 41 0.68 12.30 4.23
CA HIS A 41 1.14 11.07 4.86
C HIS A 41 2.39 10.48 4.20
N ASP A 42 2.83 11.02 3.04
CA ASP A 42 4.06 10.63 2.35
C ASP A 42 5.32 11.25 2.98
N THR A 43 5.56 10.84 4.23
CA THR A 43 6.71 11.29 5.03
C THR A 43 7.82 10.24 5.07
N PRO A 44 9.05 10.61 5.49
CA PRO A 44 10.12 9.63 5.73
C PRO A 44 9.80 8.55 6.78
N LYS A 45 8.73 8.73 7.56
CA LYS A 45 8.28 7.74 8.56
C LYS A 45 7.24 6.77 8.01
N ALA A 46 6.67 7.05 6.84
CA ALA A 46 5.67 6.20 6.21
C ALA A 46 6.23 4.80 5.96
N LYS A 47 5.42 3.78 6.25
CA LYS A 47 5.82 2.39 6.13
C LYS A 47 5.29 1.82 4.83
N TYR A 48 6.12 1.06 4.12
CA TYR A 48 5.74 0.43 2.87
C TYR A 48 6.17 -1.04 2.84
N ILE A 49 5.41 -1.85 2.11
CA ILE A 49 5.91 -3.12 1.56
C ILE A 49 6.22 -2.89 0.09
N VAL A 50 7.41 -3.29 -0.35
CA VAL A 50 7.80 -3.28 -1.77
C VAL A 50 8.07 -4.71 -2.20
N LEU A 51 7.46 -5.11 -3.32
CA LEU A 51 7.78 -6.35 -4.00
C LEU A 51 8.78 -6.06 -5.11
N LEU A 52 9.89 -6.77 -5.09
CA LEU A 52 10.90 -6.75 -6.15
C LEU A 52 10.80 -8.02 -6.98
N ASP A 53 10.92 -7.92 -8.30
CA ASP A 53 11.29 -9.03 -9.17
C ASP A 53 12.80 -8.92 -9.44
N ASP A 54 13.56 -9.85 -8.86
CA ASP A 54 15.00 -9.70 -8.65
C ASP A 54 15.30 -8.41 -7.86
N GLU A 55 15.93 -7.41 -8.47
CA GLU A 55 16.24 -6.11 -7.86
C GLU A 55 15.23 -5.00 -8.25
N PHE A 56 14.29 -5.28 -9.16
CA PHE A 56 13.44 -4.24 -9.74
C PHE A 56 12.07 -4.15 -9.03
N PRO A 57 11.60 -2.96 -8.60
CA PRO A 57 10.33 -2.83 -7.90
C PRO A 57 9.13 -2.97 -8.84
N VAL A 58 8.23 -3.91 -8.51
CA VAL A 58 7.08 -4.30 -9.34
C VAL A 58 5.71 -4.09 -8.68
N ALA A 59 5.65 -4.05 -7.35
CA ALA A 59 4.42 -3.77 -6.61
C ALA A 59 4.72 -3.12 -5.25
N THR A 60 3.76 -2.40 -4.69
CA THR A 60 3.90 -1.76 -3.38
C THR A 60 2.56 -1.53 -2.69
N CYS A 61 2.58 -1.39 -1.38
CA CYS A 61 1.50 -0.82 -0.60
C CYS A 61 2.05 0.07 0.53
N ARG A 62 1.30 1.11 0.89
CA ARG A 62 1.52 1.91 2.10
C ARG A 62 0.85 1.21 3.27
N LEU A 63 1.54 1.13 4.39
CA LEU A 63 1.03 0.63 5.66
C LEU A 63 0.75 1.83 6.57
N TYR A 64 -0.48 1.92 7.06
CA TYR A 64 -0.83 2.86 8.13
C TYR A 64 -1.01 2.10 9.42
N GLU A 65 -0.15 2.38 10.40
CA GLU A 65 -0.33 1.86 11.75
C GLU A 65 -1.54 2.53 12.39
N LEU A 66 -2.48 1.73 12.87
CA LEU A 66 -3.64 2.21 13.59
C LEU A 66 -3.33 2.20 15.09
N SER A 67 -3.37 3.37 15.71
CA SER A 67 -3.11 3.53 17.15
C SER A 67 -4.33 3.09 17.97
N GLY A 68 -4.07 2.45 19.12
CA GLY A 68 -5.11 2.07 20.08
C GLY A 68 -5.74 0.68 19.87
N GLU A 69 -5.28 -0.08 18.88
CA GLU A 69 -5.78 -1.44 18.64
C GLU A 69 -5.07 -2.49 19.50
N THR A 70 -5.79 -3.55 19.87
CA THR A 70 -5.27 -4.65 20.71
C THR A 70 -4.24 -5.49 19.96
N PHE A 71 -4.27 -5.45 18.62
CA PHE A 71 -3.36 -6.14 17.72
C PHE A 71 -2.77 -5.15 16.69
N PRO A 72 -1.54 -5.37 16.19
CA PRO A 72 -0.95 -4.52 15.16
C PRO A 72 -1.82 -4.54 13.90
N SER A 73 -2.63 -3.51 13.72
CA SER A 73 -3.58 -3.39 12.62
C SER A 73 -3.05 -2.40 11.61
N VAL A 74 -3.11 -2.76 10.34
CA VAL A 74 -2.61 -1.93 9.25
C VAL A 74 -3.72 -1.67 8.26
N MET A 75 -4.11 -0.40 8.08
CA MET A 75 -5.05 -0.07 7.01
C MET A 75 -4.41 -0.37 5.65
N LEU A 76 -5.06 -1.24 4.89
CA LEU A 76 -4.70 -1.58 3.52
C LEU A 76 -5.92 -1.49 2.61
N GLY A 77 -5.77 -0.69 1.56
CA GLY A 77 -6.29 -1.05 0.26
C GLY A 77 -7.51 -0.27 -0.20
N ARG A 78 -7.35 0.23 -1.43
CA ARG A 78 -8.45 0.53 -2.33
C ARG A 78 -9.40 -0.68 -2.38
N ASP A 79 -10.70 -0.44 -2.41
CA ASP A 79 -11.77 -1.45 -2.48
C ASP A 79 -11.51 -2.54 -3.54
N VAL A 80 -10.95 -2.17 -4.69
CA VAL A 80 -10.58 -3.07 -5.79
C VAL A 80 -9.56 -4.16 -5.42
N ALA A 81 -8.80 -3.98 -4.34
CA ALA A 81 -7.76 -4.92 -3.90
C ALA A 81 -8.23 -5.86 -2.77
N VAL A 82 -9.46 -5.72 -2.28
CA VAL A 82 -10.00 -6.51 -1.15
C VAL A 82 -9.86 -8.02 -1.39
N GLY A 83 -10.35 -8.53 -2.53
CA GLY A 83 -10.32 -9.96 -2.82
C GLY A 83 -8.90 -10.54 -2.98
N PHE A 84 -7.88 -9.69 -3.16
CA PHE A 84 -6.48 -10.11 -3.09
C PHE A 84 -6.03 -10.25 -1.63
N TYR A 85 -6.30 -9.24 -0.79
CA TYR A 85 -5.91 -9.24 0.61
C TYR A 85 -6.63 -10.31 1.44
N GLU A 86 -7.90 -10.63 1.12
CA GLU A 86 -8.63 -11.75 1.74
C GLU A 86 -7.89 -13.08 1.56
N LYS A 87 -7.29 -13.32 0.38
CA LYS A 87 -6.48 -14.53 0.12
C LYS A 87 -5.19 -14.58 0.93
N LEU A 88 -4.73 -13.44 1.43
CA LEU A 88 -3.56 -13.33 2.30
C LEU A 88 -3.92 -13.42 3.80
N GLY A 89 -5.20 -13.62 4.12
CA GLY A 89 -5.71 -13.72 5.50
C GLY A 89 -5.98 -12.37 6.16
N TYR A 90 -6.21 -11.31 5.37
CA TYR A 90 -6.75 -10.06 5.88
C TYR A 90 -8.29 -10.09 5.86
N GLU A 91 -8.91 -9.41 6.81
CA GLU A 91 -10.37 -9.26 6.93
C GLU A 91 -10.75 -7.77 6.99
N ILE A 92 -11.93 -7.40 6.48
CA ILE A 92 -12.46 -6.04 6.60
C ILE A 92 -12.88 -5.79 8.06
N CYS A 93 -12.45 -4.68 8.65
CA CYS A 93 -12.66 -4.40 10.07
C CYS A 93 -14.12 -4.05 10.42
N ASP A 94 -14.72 -3.09 9.71
CA ASP A 94 -15.97 -2.44 10.10
C ASP A 94 -16.97 -2.22 8.95
N GLY A 95 -16.61 -2.66 7.74
CA GLY A 95 -17.40 -2.48 6.53
C GLY A 95 -17.51 -1.02 6.07
N GLN A 96 -16.79 -0.09 6.70
CA GLN A 96 -16.82 1.31 6.28
C GLN A 96 -16.01 1.50 5.00
N ILE A 97 -16.64 2.21 4.06
CA ILE A 97 -16.01 2.69 2.84
C ILE A 97 -15.55 4.13 3.08
N ILE A 98 -14.25 4.35 2.95
CA ILE A 98 -13.62 5.66 2.96
C ILE A 98 -13.57 6.15 1.52
N HIS A 99 -14.43 7.11 1.18
CA HIS A 99 -14.46 7.69 -0.16
C HIS A 99 -13.23 8.58 -0.40
N GLY A 100 -12.34 8.15 -1.28
CA GLY A 100 -11.24 8.97 -1.80
C GLY A 100 -11.61 9.61 -3.13
N ASP A 101 -10.81 10.57 -3.58
CA ASP A 101 -11.09 11.32 -4.83
C ASP A 101 -11.09 10.44 -6.08
N THR A 102 -10.22 9.43 -6.13
CA THR A 102 -10.12 8.51 -7.28
C THR A 102 -10.53 7.08 -6.93
N PHE A 103 -10.40 6.68 -5.68
CA PHE A 103 -10.72 5.33 -5.24
C PHE A 103 -11.31 5.32 -3.86
N ASP A 104 -12.30 4.47 -3.69
CA ASP A 104 -12.79 4.09 -2.39
C ASP A 104 -11.75 3.21 -1.69
N CYS A 105 -11.57 3.40 -0.39
CA CYS A 105 -10.68 2.61 0.45
C CYS A 105 -11.50 1.90 1.51
N VAL A 106 -11.03 0.74 1.95
CA VAL A 106 -11.59 0.04 3.11
C VAL A 106 -10.49 -0.24 4.12
N ARG A 107 -10.89 -0.33 5.38
CA ARG A 107 -9.99 -0.75 6.45
C ARG A 107 -9.95 -2.27 6.50
N MET A 108 -8.75 -2.84 6.42
CA MET A 108 -8.52 -4.28 6.55
C MET A 108 -7.49 -4.54 7.65
N GLU A 109 -7.53 -5.72 8.28
CA GLU A 109 -6.58 -6.14 9.31
C GLU A 109 -6.19 -7.61 9.14
N LYS A 110 -5.04 -8.00 9.67
CA LYS A 110 -4.58 -9.39 9.74
C LYS A 110 -3.92 -9.61 11.08
N MET A 111 -4.37 -10.62 11.82
CA MET A 111 -3.65 -11.07 13.01
C MET A 111 -2.31 -11.70 12.59
N LEU A 112 -1.22 -11.17 13.15
CA LEU A 112 0.16 -11.62 12.90
C LEU A 112 0.57 -12.77 13.81
#